data_AF-A0A2E5G774-F1
#
_entry.id   AF-A0A2E5G774-F1
#
_cell.length_a   1.000
_cell.length_b   1.000
_cell.length_c   1.000
_cell.angle_alpha   90.00
_cell.angle_beta   90.00
_cell.angle_gamma   90.00
#
_symmetry.space_group_name_H-M   'P 1'
#
loop_
_entity.id
_entity.type
_entity.pdbx_description
1 polymer ?
#
loop_
_entity_poly.entity_id
_entity_poly.type
_entity_poly.pdbx_seq_one_letter_code
_entity_poly.pdbx_strand_id
1 'polypeptide(L)'
;MPGVKGMRSSPAQLANLRPWKPGQSGNPAGRKPAGAYVREWINSLTHQDLTSDELASIADDDTMPYAKRLAATRMLNSLESDRLGLKEAEFVLNQTAGRPSQPIEHQAVTGQQIGDRLEAIRAKLATFDKPKSL
;
A
#
# COMPACT_ATOMS: atom_id res chain seq x y z
N MET A 1 -13.46 -22.59 -11.95
CA MET A 1 -13.01 -21.22 -11.66
C MET A 1 -13.62 -20.27 -12.69
N PRO A 2 -14.52 -19.35 -12.33
CA PRO A 2 -15.08 -18.38 -13.28
C PRO A 2 -14.02 -17.31 -13.60
N GLY A 3 -13.76 -17.10 -14.89
CA GLY A 3 -12.74 -16.17 -15.36
C GLY A 3 -13.08 -14.71 -15.08
N VAL A 4 -12.10 -13.93 -14.60
CA VAL A 4 -12.22 -12.49 -14.40
C VAL A 4 -12.35 -11.83 -15.77
N LYS A 5 -13.58 -11.48 -16.14
CA LYS A 5 -13.93 -10.74 -17.36
C LYS A 5 -13.34 -9.34 -17.21
N GLY A 6 -12.23 -9.06 -17.89
CA GLY A 6 -11.55 -7.77 -17.81
C GLY A 6 -12.52 -6.61 -18.00
N MET A 7 -12.57 -5.70 -17.02
CA MET A 7 -13.31 -4.45 -17.10
C MET A 7 -12.69 -3.61 -18.22
N ARG A 8 -13.18 -3.77 -19.44
CA ARG A 8 -12.95 -2.79 -20.51
C ARG A 8 -13.80 -1.59 -20.16
N SER A 9 -13.16 -0.44 -19.93
CA SER A 9 -13.85 0.83 -19.76
C SER A 9 -14.85 1.00 -20.91
N SER A 10 -16.12 1.26 -20.59
CA SER A 10 -17.14 1.35 -21.64
C SER A 10 -16.83 2.57 -22.54
N PRO A 11 -17.21 2.54 -23.83
CA PRO A 11 -17.03 3.70 -24.71
C PRO A 11 -17.65 4.99 -24.14
N ALA A 12 -18.72 4.87 -23.36
CA ALA A 12 -19.35 5.98 -22.65
C ALA A 12 -18.49 6.54 -21.49
N GLN A 13 -17.73 5.69 -20.79
CA GLN A 13 -16.77 6.14 -19.78
C GLN A 13 -15.59 6.88 -20.40
N LEU A 14 -15.14 6.45 -21.59
CA LEU A 14 -14.08 7.13 -22.34
C LEU A 14 -14.55 8.48 -22.92
N ALA A 15 -15.80 8.57 -23.35
CA ALA A 15 -16.38 9.80 -23.90
C ALA A 15 -16.46 10.97 -22.90
N ASN A 16 -16.46 10.68 -21.59
CA ASN A 16 -16.52 11.68 -20.53
C ASN A 16 -15.15 12.10 -19.98
N LEU A 17 -14.04 11.52 -20.47
CA LEU A 17 -12.70 11.94 -20.11
C LEU A 17 -12.33 13.22 -20.88
N ARG A 18 -12.80 14.37 -20.38
CA ARG A 18 -12.35 15.67 -20.87
C ARG A 18 -10.89 15.86 -20.42
N PRO A 19 -9.91 15.97 -21.33
CA PRO A 19 -8.54 16.26 -20.94
C PRO A 19 -8.49 17.58 -20.18
N TRP A 20 -7.76 17.60 -19.06
CA TRP A 20 -7.54 18.80 -18.28
C TRP A 20 -6.80 19.85 -19.13
N LYS A 21 -7.23 21.11 -19.06
CA LYS A 21 -6.50 22.19 -19.72
C LYS A 21 -5.12 22.35 -19.08
N PRO A 22 -4.08 22.75 -19.82
CA PRO A 22 -2.80 23.13 -19.21
C PRO A 22 -3.00 24.14 -18.08
N GLY A 23 -2.47 23.84 -16.89
CA GLY A 23 -2.65 24.66 -15.67
C GLY A 23 -3.91 24.38 -14.85
N GLN A 24 -4.82 23.52 -15.31
CA GLN A 24 -6.02 23.13 -14.57
C GLN A 24 -5.74 21.87 -13.74
N SER A 25 -5.67 22.02 -12.41
CA SER A 25 -5.65 20.88 -11.49
C SER A 25 -7.04 20.24 -11.41
N GLY A 26 -7.09 18.91 -11.49
CA GLY A 26 -8.35 18.16 -11.28
C GLY A 26 -8.85 18.14 -9.84
N ASN A 27 -8.10 18.74 -8.92
CA ASN A 27 -8.50 18.93 -7.54
C ASN A 27 -8.59 20.43 -7.23
N PRO A 28 -9.79 21.05 -7.34
CA PRO A 28 -9.98 22.48 -7.07
C PRO A 28 -9.72 22.86 -5.60
N ALA A 29 -9.80 21.91 -4.66
CA ALA A 29 -9.45 22.13 -3.26
C ALA A 29 -7.94 22.14 -3.00
N GLY A 30 -7.12 21.81 -4.01
CA GLY A 30 -5.67 21.70 -3.87
C GLY A 30 -5.24 20.55 -2.95
N ARG A 31 -3.91 20.42 -2.77
CA ARG A 31 -3.37 19.54 -1.72
C ARG A 31 -3.56 20.26 -0.38
N LYS A 32 -4.05 19.56 0.65
CA LYS A 32 -4.05 20.10 2.02
C LYS A 32 -2.61 20.47 2.44
N PRO A 33 -2.43 21.47 3.33
CA PRO A 33 -1.11 21.89 3.77
C PRO A 33 -0.33 20.74 4.40
N ALA A 34 1.01 20.81 4.30
CA ALA A 34 1.90 19.84 4.92
C ALA A 34 1.65 19.78 6.44
N GLY A 35 1.55 18.56 6.97
CA GLY A 35 1.21 18.30 8.37
C GLY A 35 -0.29 18.11 8.61
N ALA A 36 -1.12 18.13 7.57
CA ALA A 36 -2.54 17.78 7.68
C ALA A 36 -2.77 16.27 7.85
N TYR A 37 -1.78 15.45 7.47
CA TYR A 37 -1.90 13.99 7.47
C TYR A 37 -0.86 13.32 8.37
N VAL A 38 -1.29 12.29 9.09
CA VAL A 38 -0.42 11.46 9.96
C VAL A 38 0.80 10.95 9.20
N ARG A 39 0.62 10.52 7.94
CA ARG A 39 1.71 10.01 7.10
C ARG A 39 2.83 11.04 6.86
N GLU A 40 2.47 12.31 6.71
CA GLU A 40 3.46 13.39 6.53
C GLU A 40 4.28 13.59 7.80
N TRP A 41 3.63 13.51 8.96
CA TRP A 41 4.32 13.55 10.25
C TRP A 41 5.19 12.33 10.50
N ILE A 42 4.75 11.12 10.16
CA ILE A 42 5.59 9.92 10.27
C ILE A 42 6.88 10.13 9.47
N ASN A 43 6.78 10.50 8.19
CA ASN A 43 7.96 10.76 7.37
C ASN A 43 8.85 11.85 7.99
N SER A 44 8.25 12.95 8.47
CA SER A 44 9.00 14.03 9.09
C SER A 44 9.72 13.61 10.37
N LEU A 45 9.07 12.82 11.24
CA LEU A 45 9.63 12.37 12.51
C LEU A 45 10.73 11.31 12.29
N THR A 46 10.58 10.44 11.27
CA THR A 46 11.61 9.48 10.88
C THR A 46 12.91 10.16 10.44
N HIS A 47 12.86 11.35 9.84
CA HIS A 47 14.05 12.10 9.42
C HIS A 47 14.70 12.92 10.55
N GLN A 48 14.12 12.93 11.74
CA GLN A 48 14.62 13.71 12.89
C GLN A 48 15.45 12.88 13.87
N ASP A 49 15.63 11.57 13.60
CA ASP A 49 16.39 10.64 14.45
C ASP A 49 15.99 10.69 15.94
N LEU A 50 14.68 10.87 16.19
CA LEU A 50 14.13 11.01 17.55
C LEU A 50 14.25 9.72 18.35
N THR A 51 14.57 9.88 19.63
CA THR A 51 14.55 8.81 20.63
C THR A 51 13.13 8.44 21.06
N SER A 52 12.98 7.29 21.72
CA SER A 52 11.69 6.85 22.27
C SER A 52 11.11 7.86 23.26
N ASP A 53 11.93 8.49 24.10
CA ASP A 53 11.48 9.45 25.12
C ASP A 53 10.98 10.76 24.47
N GLU A 54 11.61 11.20 23.38
CA GLU A 54 11.16 12.35 22.61
C GLU A 54 9.84 12.07 21.88
N LEU A 55 9.69 10.87 21.32
CA LEU A 55 8.42 10.44 20.72
C LEU A 55 7.29 10.37 21.75
N ALA A 56 7.58 9.89 22.97
CA ALA A 56 6.60 9.87 24.06
C ALA A 56 6.18 11.29 24.45
N SER A 57 7.15 12.19 24.58
CA SER A 57 6.89 13.61 24.86
C SER A 57 5.98 14.26 23.79
N ILE A 58 6.20 13.96 22.51
CA ILE A 58 5.34 14.44 21.41
C ILE A 58 3.95 13.82 21.45
N ALA A 59 3.83 12.54 21.82
CA ALA A 59 2.56 11.84 21.89
C ALA A 59 1.65 12.40 22.99
N ASP A 60 2.24 12.77 24.13
CA ASP A 60 1.53 13.23 25.33
C ASP A 60 1.28 14.75 25.34
N ASP A 61 1.96 15.53 24.50
CA ASP A 61 1.81 16.99 24.43
C ASP A 61 0.48 17.41 23.76
N ASP A 62 -0.51 17.80 24.55
CA ASP A 62 -1.85 18.17 24.07
C ASP A 62 -1.89 19.46 23.22
N THR A 63 -0.83 20.25 23.23
CA THR A 63 -0.68 21.46 22.42
C THR A 63 -0.25 21.16 20.98
N MET A 64 0.30 19.96 20.74
CA MET A 64 0.72 19.54 19.40
C MET A 64 -0.47 19.16 18.51
N PRO A 65 -0.35 19.33 17.17
CA PRO A 65 -1.38 18.89 16.24
C PRO A 65 -1.71 17.40 16.42
N TYR A 66 -3.00 17.07 16.49
CA TYR A 66 -3.48 15.69 16.69
C TYR A 66 -2.80 14.67 15.77
N ALA A 67 -2.62 15.01 14.48
CA ALA A 67 -1.99 14.14 13.50
C ALA A 67 -0.51 13.85 13.82
N LYS A 68 0.20 14.79 14.45
CA LYS A 68 1.59 14.64 14.89
C LYS A 68 1.68 13.73 16.11
N ARG A 69 0.81 13.95 17.10
CA ARG A 69 0.72 13.08 18.30
C ARG A 69 0.44 11.64 17.91
N LEU A 70 -0.57 11.43 17.06
CA LEU A 70 -0.95 10.11 16.56
C LEU A 70 0.18 9.44 15.75
N ALA A 71 0.98 10.21 14.99
CA ALA A 71 2.15 9.68 14.31
C ALA A 71 3.21 9.18 15.32
N ALA A 72 3.51 9.97 16.35
CA ALA A 72 4.45 9.60 17.40
C ALA A 72 4.00 8.35 18.18
N THR A 73 2.72 8.27 18.57
CA THR A 73 2.14 7.07 19.21
C THR A 73 2.30 5.83 18.34
N ARG A 74 2.07 5.94 17.03
CA ARG A 74 2.26 4.80 16.11
C ARG A 74 3.72 4.36 16.02
N MET A 75 4.66 5.30 16.00
CA MET A 75 6.08 4.99 15.98
C MET A 75 6.51 4.29 17.29
N LEU A 76 6.07 4.78 18.44
CA LEU A 76 6.31 4.13 19.75
C LEU A 76 5.80 2.69 19.77
N ASN A 77 4.54 2.49 19.37
CA ASN A 77 3.94 1.15 19.31
C ASN A 77 4.68 0.20 18.36
N SER A 78 5.41 0.71 17.37
CA SER A 78 6.22 -0.10 16.45
C SER A 78 7.61 -0.46 17.01
N LEU A 79 8.10 0.26 18.02
CA LEU A 79 9.39 0.04 18.66
C LEU A 79 9.29 -0.94 19.83
N GLU A 80 8.14 -1.03 20.49
CA GLU A 80 7.91 -1.98 21.58
C GLU A 80 7.84 -3.42 21.06
N SER A 81 8.87 -4.21 21.37
CA SER A 81 9.03 -5.59 20.87
C SER A 81 7.92 -6.55 21.33
N ASP A 82 7.23 -6.23 22.43
CA ASP A 82 6.11 -7.01 22.97
C ASP A 82 4.74 -6.61 22.38
N ARG A 83 4.66 -5.50 21.65
CA ARG A 83 3.48 -5.13 20.88
C ARG A 83 3.70 -5.55 19.43
N LEU A 84 3.38 -6.80 19.12
CA LEU A 84 3.10 -7.27 17.75
C LEU A 84 1.87 -6.51 17.17
N GLY A 85 2.01 -5.20 16.96
CA GLY A 85 1.07 -4.32 16.26
C GLY A 85 1.04 -4.55 14.75
N LEU A 86 1.77 -5.55 14.25
CA LEU A 86 1.64 -6.04 12.88
C LEU A 86 0.25 -6.63 12.59
N LYS A 87 -0.55 -6.98 13.62
CA LYS A 87 -1.95 -7.41 13.40
C LYS A 87 -2.93 -6.28 13.13
N GLU A 88 -2.64 -5.04 13.52
CA GLU A 88 -3.54 -3.89 13.30
C GLU A 88 -3.06 -2.96 12.18
N ALA A 89 -1.76 -2.99 11.84
CA ALA A 89 -1.19 -2.22 10.72
C ALA A 89 -1.81 -2.60 9.36
N GLU A 90 -2.25 -3.85 9.20
CA GLU A 90 -2.90 -4.32 7.98
C GLU A 90 -4.28 -3.65 7.75
N PHE A 91 -4.95 -3.21 8.82
CA PHE A 91 -6.29 -2.63 8.72
C PHE A 91 -6.29 -1.13 8.37
N VAL A 92 -5.23 -0.39 8.71
CA VAL A 92 -5.24 1.09 8.61
C VAL A 92 -4.58 1.63 7.33
N LEU A 93 -3.87 0.79 6.57
CA LEU A 93 -3.23 1.20 5.31
C LEU A 93 -4.17 1.21 4.08
N ASN A 94 -5.43 0.80 4.22
CA ASN A 94 -6.40 0.78 3.12
C ASN A 94 -7.24 2.07 2.97
N GLN A 95 -6.94 3.14 3.72
CA GLN A 95 -7.52 4.47 3.46
C GLN A 95 -6.69 5.31 2.48
N THR A 96 -5.99 4.68 1.52
CA THR A 96 -5.41 5.40 0.38
C THR A 96 -6.53 5.89 -0.53
N ALA A 97 -6.98 7.12 -0.27
CA ALA A 97 -7.52 8.08 -1.22
C ALA A 97 -7.76 7.53 -2.65
N GLY A 98 -8.95 6.96 -2.87
CA GLY A 98 -9.54 6.81 -4.21
C GLY A 98 -8.80 5.93 -5.23
N ARG A 99 -7.83 5.10 -4.83
CA ARG A 99 -7.27 4.08 -5.72
C ARG A 99 -7.94 2.73 -5.44
N PRO A 100 -8.40 2.00 -6.47
CA PRO A 100 -8.89 0.64 -6.27
C PRO A 100 -7.73 -0.22 -5.77
N SER A 101 -7.80 -0.66 -4.51
CA SER A 101 -6.90 -1.68 -3.97
C SER A 101 -7.27 -3.01 -4.62
N GLN A 102 -6.36 -3.62 -5.38
CA GLN A 102 -6.52 -5.02 -5.74
C GLN A 102 -6.17 -5.84 -4.49
N PRO A 103 -7.10 -6.63 -3.93
CA PRO A 103 -6.74 -7.57 -2.88
C PRO A 103 -5.78 -8.58 -3.51
N ILE A 104 -4.51 -8.54 -3.11
CA ILE A 104 -3.56 -9.60 -3.42
C ILE A 104 -3.80 -10.66 -2.36
N GLU A 105 -4.46 -11.75 -2.75
CA GLU A 105 -4.66 -12.90 -1.88
C GLU A 105 -3.31 -13.61 -1.70
N HIS A 106 -2.67 -13.40 -0.55
CA HIS A 106 -1.45 -14.10 -0.18
C HIS A 106 -1.80 -15.53 0.20
N GLN A 107 -1.73 -16.47 -0.75
CA GLN A 107 -1.74 -17.89 -0.42
C GLN A 107 -0.39 -18.24 0.22
N ALA A 108 -0.40 -18.56 1.51
CA ALA A 108 0.75 -19.15 2.18
C ALA A 108 1.03 -20.52 1.54
N VAL A 109 2.06 -20.58 0.71
CA VAL A 109 2.48 -21.79 0.01
C VAL A 109 3.52 -22.50 0.88
N THR A 110 3.31 -23.78 1.20
CA THR A 110 4.33 -24.56 1.93
C THR A 110 5.52 -24.87 1.01
N GLY A 111 6.70 -25.14 1.59
CA GLY A 111 7.90 -25.45 0.81
C GLY A 111 7.71 -26.60 -0.19
N GLN A 112 6.87 -27.57 0.16
CA GLN A 112 6.53 -28.72 -0.71
C GLN A 112 5.70 -28.30 -1.93
N GLN A 113 4.71 -27.43 -1.73
CA GLN A 113 3.89 -26.89 -2.82
C GLN A 113 4.69 -25.98 -3.77
N ILE A 114 5.76 -25.34 -3.30
CA ILE A 114 6.71 -24.61 -4.16
C ILE A 114 7.47 -25.60 -5.04
N GLY A 115 7.97 -26.71 -4.47
CA GLY A 115 8.63 -27.79 -5.22
C GLY A 115 7.75 -28.35 -6.33
N ASP A 116 6.51 -28.70 -6.02
CA ASP A 116 5.56 -29.25 -6.99
C ASP A 116 5.27 -28.27 -8.15
N ARG A 117 5.18 -26.96 -7.85
CA ARG A 117 4.97 -25.93 -8.88
C ARG A 117 6.19 -25.75 -9.77
N LEU A 118 7.40 -25.84 -9.22
CA LEU A 118 8.64 -25.73 -10.00
C LEU A 118 8.80 -26.92 -10.96
N GLU A 119 8.50 -28.14 -10.50
CA GLU A 119 8.53 -29.33 -11.38
C GLU A 119 7.46 -29.26 -12.48
N ALA A 120 6.25 -28.78 -12.17
CA ALA A 120 5.22 -28.56 -13.18
C ALA A 120 5.62 -27.51 -14.24
N ILE A 121 6.34 -26.46 -13.84
CA ILE A 121 6.89 -25.44 -14.77
C ILE A 121 7.98 -26.06 -15.63
N ARG A 122 8.89 -26.85 -15.04
CA ARG A 122 9.98 -27.53 -15.73
C ARG A 122 9.46 -28.50 -16.80
N ALA A 123 8.44 -29.29 -16.46
CA ALA A 123 7.77 -30.20 -17.38
C ALA A 123 7.11 -29.45 -18.56
N LYS A 124 6.48 -28.30 -18.30
CA LYS A 124 5.92 -27.45 -19.37
C LYS A 124 7.00 -26.88 -20.27
N LEU A 125 8.09 -26.38 -19.73
CA LEU A 125 9.21 -25.84 -20.53
C LEU A 125 9.85 -26.93 -21.40
N ALA A 126 9.97 -28.16 -20.90
CA ALA A 126 10.46 -29.29 -21.67
C ALA A 126 9.56 -29.66 -22.87
N THR A 127 8.26 -29.34 -22.83
CA THR A 127 7.36 -29.52 -23.98
C THR A 127 7.48 -28.43 -25.03
N PHE A 128 8.02 -27.26 -24.69
CA PHE A 128 8.26 -26.17 -25.65
C PHE A 128 9.52 -26.37 -26.50
N ASP A 129 10.47 -27.18 -26.04
CA ASP A 129 11.76 -27.44 -26.71
C ASP A 129 11.72 -28.56 -27.76
N LYS A 130 10.54 -29.14 -28.05
CA LYS A 130 10.42 -30.11 -29.14
C LYS A 130 10.31 -29.38 -30.48
N PRO A 131 11.31 -29.47 -31.40
CA PRO A 131 11.17 -28.91 -32.72
C PRO A 131 9.99 -29.57 -33.41
N LYS A 132 9.09 -28.78 -33.98
CA LYS A 132 8.07 -29.29 -34.90
C LYS A 132 8.82 -29.98 -36.04
N SER A 133 8.74 -31.30 -36.11
CA SER A 133 9.13 -32.04 -37.31
C SER A 133 8.25 -31.53 -38.47
N LEU A 134 8.88 -30.84 -39.40
CA LEU A 134 8.31 -30.48 -40.71
C LEU A 134 8.14 -31.74 -41.56
#